data_AF-A0A6P6RYM6-F1
#
_entry.id   AF-A0A6P6RYM6-F1
#
_cell.length_a   1.000
_cell.length_b   1.000
_cell.length_c   1.000
_cell.angle_alpha   90.00
_cell.angle_beta   90.00
_cell.angle_gamma   90.00
#
_symmetry.space_group_name_H-M   'P 1'
#
loop_
_entity.id
_entity.type
_entity.pdbx_description
1 polymer ?
#
loop_
_entity_poly.entity_id
_entity_poly.type
_entity_poly.pdbx_seq_one_letter_code
_entity_poly.pdbx_strand_id
1 'polypeptide(L)'
;MAAAPSASIFFSRAVVLLMLVVLVRMVHCERTAATGGKRKQRPEGIRGIRQTKARALRSFHSSSVFLASTMAVDGVAVNRVAEASAEASAGASDISGPRKRNISHATFLVPLNPYASAFNEQGSGANPWLSGELKVFIDRFNVPVVHRSGVFVDLGMSNMGYRQVSGDCPVYGKYIKLSKTGSSTLSFLENYPAGGSSTRPLPGGFNLSYSTSSGKAVSPVTDSFLKSVFGSEGPQTPIGRCAKYANLTEPMKPGTNTPLNYRLPFVYNITTQNCYVLHVSMQKLTGSRYCSTNGSPSGLVWPCFSPERSASTSASLVYGSGYMGRDANNPDGWTTKCPYMSVKDALFGAWGNGKCEEIGASTPGVIAVSVSTKQHCWEQVFMHSATDETTADNPANWNSVWPTFDSSATASGGVGYNYANFYANANGSGMCVIFQTVPTCFLRSSGNTAYNALGSLDEEVLPGSAPGGGGEGGGNGGDEKSEKGGSK
;
A
#
# COMPACT_ATOMS: atom_id res chain seq x y z
N MET A 1 13.10 20.65 68.48
CA MET A 1 13.26 19.38 69.23
C MET A 1 12.71 18.29 68.34
N ALA A 2 13.60 17.61 67.60
CA ALA A 2 14.04 16.21 67.83
C ALA A 2 13.01 15.21 67.27
N ALA A 3 13.33 14.12 66.57
CA ALA A 3 14.52 13.56 65.94
C ALA A 3 13.98 12.41 65.05
N ALA A 4 14.72 11.99 64.02
CA ALA A 4 14.41 10.77 63.28
C ALA A 4 14.53 9.52 64.18
N PRO A 5 14.00 8.38 63.71
CA PRO A 5 14.86 7.19 63.69
C PRO A 5 14.79 6.37 62.39
N SER A 6 15.85 5.60 62.23
CA SER A 6 16.24 4.70 61.14
C SER A 6 15.80 3.25 61.39
N ALA A 7 15.58 2.47 60.33
CA ALA A 7 15.88 1.02 60.15
C ALA A 7 15.13 0.54 58.88
N SER A 8 15.69 -0.03 57.80
CA SER A 8 16.67 -1.13 57.57
C SER A 8 15.99 -2.43 57.06
N ILE A 9 16.30 -2.74 55.79
CA ILE A 9 16.56 -4.07 55.18
C ILE A 9 15.37 -5.01 54.91
N PHE A 10 15.15 -5.35 53.62
CA PHE A 10 15.09 -6.72 53.07
C PHE A 10 14.84 -6.64 51.54
N PHE A 11 15.85 -6.89 50.71
CA PHE A 11 15.64 -7.28 49.31
C PHE A 11 16.56 -8.44 48.96
N SER A 12 15.91 -9.56 48.61
CA SER A 12 16.51 -10.87 48.37
C SER A 12 17.43 -10.91 47.15
N ARG A 13 18.59 -11.55 47.36
CA ARG A 13 19.48 -12.10 46.34
C ARG A 13 18.77 -13.22 45.57
N ALA A 14 18.19 -12.93 44.41
CA ALA A 14 17.67 -13.99 43.53
C ALA A 14 17.64 -13.67 42.02
N VAL A 15 18.07 -12.50 41.54
CA VAL A 15 17.86 -12.11 40.11
C VAL A 15 19.15 -11.85 39.32
N VAL A 16 20.34 -12.01 39.93
CA VAL A 16 21.62 -11.74 39.23
C VAL A 16 22.31 -13.02 38.71
N LEU A 17 21.68 -14.19 38.81
CA LEU A 17 22.29 -15.48 38.46
C LEU A 17 21.66 -16.20 37.26
N LEU A 18 21.16 -15.49 36.25
CA LEU A 18 20.64 -16.11 35.02
C LEU A 18 21.12 -15.44 33.70
N MET A 19 22.24 -14.72 33.74
CA MET A 19 22.84 -14.05 32.56
C MET A 19 24.32 -14.40 32.37
N LEU A 20 24.72 -15.63 32.70
CA LEU A 20 26.12 -16.08 32.58
C LEU A 20 26.29 -17.53 32.07
N VAL A 21 25.26 -18.12 31.46
CA VAL A 21 25.30 -19.51 30.94
C VAL A 21 24.81 -19.59 29.49
N VAL A 22 25.34 -18.77 28.57
CA VAL A 22 25.34 -19.06 27.11
C VAL A 22 26.59 -18.48 26.44
N LEU A 23 27.76 -18.57 27.09
CA LEU A 23 29.00 -18.03 26.53
C LEU A 23 30.21 -18.94 26.79
N VAL A 24 30.04 -20.26 26.69
CA VAL A 24 31.17 -21.21 26.60
C VAL A 24 30.72 -22.47 25.82
N ARG A 25 30.88 -22.47 24.49
CA ARG A 25 31.18 -23.66 23.67
C ARG A 25 31.62 -23.21 22.28
N MET A 26 32.92 -22.93 22.13
CA MET A 26 33.76 -23.41 21.02
C MET A 26 35.18 -22.93 21.27
N VAL A 27 35.95 -23.86 21.83
CA VAL A 27 37.39 -23.77 22.06
C VAL A 27 38.03 -24.79 21.12
N HIS A 28 39.15 -24.37 20.53
CA HIS A 28 40.20 -25.16 19.85
C HIS A 28 40.03 -25.53 18.37
N CYS A 29 40.69 -24.73 17.53
CA CYS A 29 41.87 -25.22 16.81
C CYS A 29 42.87 -24.05 16.67
N GLU A 30 44.07 -24.22 17.23
CA GLU A 30 45.16 -23.24 17.23
C GLU A 30 46.44 -23.92 16.70
N ARG A 31 47.36 -23.08 16.22
CA ARG A 31 48.70 -23.32 15.60
C ARG A 31 48.70 -23.17 14.07
N THR A 32 49.53 -22.35 13.44
CA THR A 32 50.76 -21.65 13.87
C THR A 32 51.18 -20.64 12.79
N ALA A 33 52.05 -19.70 13.20
CA ALA A 33 53.02 -18.93 12.41
C ALA A 33 52.59 -17.56 11.83
N ALA A 34 52.95 -16.52 12.59
CA ALA A 34 53.28 -15.20 12.07
C ALA A 34 54.75 -15.18 11.62
N THR A 35 55.06 -14.44 10.55
CA THR A 35 56.14 -13.43 10.40
C THR A 35 56.47 -13.20 8.92
N GLY A 36 56.82 -11.95 8.57
CA GLY A 36 57.61 -11.65 7.37
C GLY A 36 57.04 -10.55 6.47
N GLY A 37 57.55 -9.34 6.64
CA GLY A 37 57.22 -8.19 5.79
C GLY A 37 58.13 -7.97 4.58
N LYS A 38 57.75 -6.93 3.83
CA LYS A 38 58.51 -6.08 2.89
C LYS A 38 58.80 -6.56 1.46
N ARG A 39 58.42 -5.64 0.56
CA ARG A 39 59.12 -5.08 -0.62
C ARG A 39 58.82 -5.64 -2.02
N LYS A 40 58.33 -4.68 -2.85
CA LYS A 40 58.80 -4.29 -4.19
C LYS A 40 58.88 -5.36 -5.29
N GLN A 41 58.06 -5.24 -6.34
CA GLN A 41 58.46 -4.74 -7.68
C GLN A 41 57.35 -4.98 -8.72
N ARG A 42 56.98 -3.91 -9.44
CA ARG A 42 56.67 -3.96 -10.88
C ARG A 42 58.01 -3.77 -11.61
N PRO A 43 58.21 -4.31 -12.83
CA PRO A 43 57.67 -3.65 -14.03
C PRO A 43 57.27 -4.57 -15.20
N GLU A 44 56.55 -3.95 -16.16
CA GLU A 44 56.53 -4.11 -17.65
C GLU A 44 56.67 -5.50 -18.29
N GLY A 45 56.00 -5.88 -19.37
CA GLY A 45 55.33 -5.19 -20.49
C GLY A 45 55.32 -6.20 -21.67
N ILE A 46 54.30 -6.21 -22.53
CA ILE A 46 54.36 -6.10 -24.02
C ILE A 46 53.35 -7.16 -24.55
N ARG A 47 52.18 -6.77 -25.10
CA ARG A 47 51.82 -6.36 -26.48
C ARG A 47 51.66 -7.53 -27.48
N GLY A 48 50.44 -7.63 -28.05
CA GLY A 48 50.09 -8.35 -29.29
C GLY A 48 49.95 -9.87 -29.13
N ILE A 49 48.95 -10.57 -29.68
CA ILE A 49 48.53 -10.60 -31.09
C ILE A 49 47.10 -11.18 -31.17
N ARG A 50 46.26 -10.60 -32.04
CA ARG A 50 45.02 -11.22 -32.54
C ARG A 50 45.38 -12.44 -33.40
N GLN A 51 44.69 -13.57 -33.21
CA GLN A 51 44.11 -14.30 -34.35
C GLN A 51 43.04 -15.32 -33.93
N THR A 52 42.02 -15.33 -34.78
CA THR A 52 40.81 -16.13 -34.90
C THR A 52 41.02 -17.63 -35.14
N LYS A 53 40.14 -18.47 -34.57
CA LYS A 53 39.51 -19.68 -35.16
C LYS A 53 38.54 -20.27 -34.11
N ALA A 54 37.22 -20.17 -34.29
CA ALA A 54 36.34 -21.07 -35.07
C ALA A 54 35.87 -22.33 -34.29
N ARG A 55 34.53 -22.42 -34.19
CA ARG A 55 33.67 -23.63 -34.15
C ARG A 55 33.65 -24.52 -32.89
N ALA A 56 32.52 -24.48 -32.19
CA ALA A 56 31.70 -25.67 -31.95
C ALA A 56 30.26 -25.26 -31.54
N LEU A 57 29.33 -25.36 -32.48
CA LEU A 57 27.89 -25.43 -32.24
C LEU A 57 27.58 -26.83 -31.67
N ARG A 58 26.81 -26.91 -30.58
CA ARG A 58 25.98 -28.08 -30.28
C ARG A 58 24.54 -27.62 -30.16
N SER A 59 23.75 -28.03 -31.15
CA SER A 59 22.29 -27.95 -31.15
C SER A 59 21.76 -29.06 -30.24
N PHE A 60 20.86 -28.74 -29.33
CA PHE A 60 19.94 -29.71 -28.74
C PHE A 60 18.60 -29.57 -29.47
N HIS A 61 18.28 -30.59 -30.27
CA HIS A 61 16.92 -30.85 -30.73
C HIS A 61 16.12 -31.44 -29.56
N SER A 62 14.94 -30.90 -29.29
CA SER A 62 13.88 -31.63 -28.60
C SER A 62 12.62 -31.50 -29.46
N SER A 63 12.29 -32.58 -30.14
CA SER A 63 11.05 -32.74 -30.89
C SER A 63 9.97 -33.23 -29.92
N SER A 64 8.91 -32.45 -29.74
CA SER A 64 7.69 -32.91 -29.08
C SER A 64 6.65 -33.21 -30.14
N VAL A 65 6.38 -34.51 -30.31
CA VAL A 65 5.27 -35.08 -31.06
C VAL A 65 3.99 -34.84 -30.27
N PHE A 66 3.01 -34.14 -30.84
CA PHE A 66 1.66 -34.04 -30.31
C PHE A 66 0.87 -35.29 -30.73
N LEU A 67 0.53 -36.13 -29.76
CA LEU A 67 -0.53 -37.14 -29.90
C LEU A 67 -1.86 -36.47 -29.52
N ALA A 68 -2.75 -36.35 -30.52
CA ALA A 68 -4.16 -36.05 -30.29
C ALA A 68 -4.85 -37.28 -29.71
N SER A 69 -5.65 -37.09 -28.67
CA SER A 69 -6.66 -38.05 -28.25
C SER A 69 -8.00 -37.35 -28.18
N THR A 70 -8.91 -37.89 -28.98
CA THR A 70 -10.33 -37.55 -29.10
C THR A 70 -11.09 -37.97 -27.85
N MET A 71 -11.92 -37.08 -27.31
CA MET A 71 -13.16 -37.46 -26.63
C MET A 71 -14.28 -36.49 -27.01
N ALA A 72 -15.31 -37.05 -27.60
CA ALA A 72 -16.59 -36.44 -27.90
C ALA A 72 -17.48 -36.47 -26.66
N VAL A 73 -18.23 -35.41 -26.39
CA VAL A 73 -19.51 -35.45 -25.67
C VAL A 73 -20.43 -34.36 -26.23
N ASP A 74 -21.72 -34.70 -26.27
CA ASP A 74 -22.84 -34.18 -27.04
C ASP A 74 -23.17 -32.68 -26.96
N GLY A 75 -23.79 -32.20 -28.04
CA GLY A 75 -24.30 -30.85 -28.17
C GLY A 75 -25.74 -30.66 -27.72
N VAL A 76 -26.10 -29.41 -27.42
CA VAL A 76 -27.43 -28.82 -27.67
C VAL A 76 -27.22 -27.34 -28.02
N ALA A 77 -27.95 -26.90 -29.05
CA ALA A 77 -27.89 -25.60 -29.68
C ALA A 77 -28.40 -24.44 -28.82
N VAL A 78 -27.82 -23.24 -28.99
CA VAL A 78 -28.50 -21.97 -28.70
C VAL A 78 -28.22 -20.98 -29.83
N ASN A 79 -29.31 -20.42 -30.36
CA ASN A 79 -29.41 -19.47 -31.46
C ASN A 79 -28.45 -18.28 -31.35
N ARG A 80 -27.73 -18.00 -32.43
CA ARG A 80 -27.15 -16.68 -32.72
C ARG A 80 -28.18 -15.86 -33.49
N VAL A 81 -28.63 -14.76 -32.91
CA VAL A 81 -29.18 -13.63 -33.67
C VAL A 81 -28.04 -12.66 -33.91
N ALA A 82 -27.81 -12.37 -35.19
CA ALA A 82 -26.87 -11.40 -35.69
C ALA A 82 -27.56 -10.03 -35.81
N GLU A 83 -26.83 -8.96 -35.55
CA GLU A 83 -27.04 -7.61 -36.08
C GLU A 83 -25.66 -6.90 -35.98
N ALA A 84 -24.86 -6.92 -37.05
CA ALA A 84 -24.86 -6.01 -38.20
C ALA A 84 -24.08 -4.72 -37.94
N SER A 85 -22.87 -4.71 -38.49
CA SER A 85 -21.98 -3.58 -38.71
C SER A 85 -22.54 -2.63 -39.77
N ALA A 86 -22.20 -1.34 -39.67
CA ALA A 86 -22.17 -0.45 -40.83
C ALA A 86 -20.91 0.43 -40.78
N GLU A 87 -20.05 0.22 -41.78
CA GLU A 87 -18.91 1.05 -42.14
C GLU A 87 -19.35 2.28 -42.94
N ALA A 88 -18.57 3.36 -42.89
CA ALA A 88 -18.45 4.29 -44.01
C ALA A 88 -16.99 4.77 -44.11
N SER A 89 -16.39 4.56 -45.27
CA SER A 89 -15.01 4.87 -45.65
C SER A 89 -14.98 5.87 -46.81
N ALA A 90 -13.94 6.73 -46.82
CA ALA A 90 -13.34 7.42 -47.98
C ALA A 90 -12.16 8.27 -47.45
N GLY A 91 -10.97 8.37 -48.02
CA GLY A 91 -10.33 7.76 -49.18
C GLY A 91 -8.87 8.30 -49.33
N ALA A 92 -7.98 7.42 -49.78
CA ALA A 92 -6.70 7.59 -50.54
C ALA A 92 -5.58 8.57 -50.11
N SER A 93 -4.34 8.07 -49.90
CA SER A 93 -3.29 7.89 -50.95
C SER A 93 -1.90 7.54 -50.37
N ASP A 94 -1.13 6.79 -51.17
CA ASP A 94 0.15 6.09 -50.94
C ASP A 94 1.36 6.94 -50.47
N ILE A 95 2.32 6.29 -49.78
CA ILE A 95 3.76 6.16 -50.16
C ILE A 95 4.54 5.29 -49.13
N SER A 96 5.41 4.45 -49.68
CA SER A 96 6.34 3.43 -49.16
C SER A 96 7.30 3.76 -47.99
N GLY A 97 7.53 2.79 -47.08
CA GLY A 97 8.68 2.77 -46.13
C GLY A 97 8.58 1.71 -45.00
N PRO A 98 9.67 1.20 -44.40
CA PRO A 98 9.83 -0.23 -44.09
C PRO A 98 9.22 -0.75 -42.78
N ARG A 99 8.93 -2.06 -42.79
CA ARG A 99 8.39 -2.94 -41.73
C ARG A 99 8.86 -2.59 -40.32
N LYS A 100 7.97 -1.98 -39.53
CA LYS A 100 7.99 -2.06 -38.07
C LYS A 100 7.42 -3.42 -37.65
N ARG A 101 8.21 -4.20 -36.91
CA ARG A 101 7.72 -5.37 -36.17
C ARG A 101 6.74 -4.85 -35.13
N ASN A 102 5.45 -5.10 -35.36
CA ASN A 102 4.41 -4.97 -34.36
C ASN A 102 4.71 -5.94 -33.23
N ILE A 103 5.30 -5.43 -32.16
CA ILE A 103 5.26 -6.11 -30.86
C ILE A 103 3.85 -5.85 -30.36
N SER A 104 3.00 -6.87 -30.48
CA SER A 104 1.68 -6.89 -29.89
C SER A 104 1.79 -6.53 -28.41
N HIS A 105 1.08 -5.49 -28.00
CA HIS A 105 0.76 -5.25 -26.59
C HIS A 105 -0.02 -6.46 -26.09
N ALA A 106 0.67 -7.39 -25.44
CA ALA A 106 0.02 -8.39 -24.62
C ALA A 106 -0.48 -7.67 -23.37
N THR A 107 -1.70 -7.16 -23.45
CA THR A 107 -2.50 -6.80 -22.28
C THR A 107 -2.54 -8.04 -21.40
N PHE A 108 -1.82 -8.01 -20.28
CA PHE A 108 -1.89 -9.03 -19.25
C PHE A 108 -3.23 -8.84 -18.56
N LEU A 109 -4.29 -9.36 -19.17
CA LEU A 109 -5.58 -9.57 -18.51
C LEU A 109 -5.33 -10.67 -17.49
N VAL A 110 -4.97 -10.27 -16.28
CA VAL A 110 -5.19 -11.11 -15.11
C VAL A 110 -6.68 -11.44 -15.12
N PRO A 111 -7.09 -12.72 -15.06
CA PRO A 111 -8.50 -13.03 -14.93
C PRO A 111 -8.98 -12.38 -13.63
N LEU A 112 -9.80 -11.35 -13.76
CA LEU A 112 -10.60 -10.88 -12.66
C LEU A 112 -11.47 -12.06 -12.23
N ASN A 113 -11.19 -12.57 -11.03
CA ASN A 113 -12.12 -13.32 -10.19
C ASN A 113 -12.18 -14.86 -10.36
N PRO A 114 -11.50 -15.63 -9.48
CA PRO A 114 -11.89 -17.03 -9.21
C PRO A 114 -13.16 -17.16 -8.36
N TYR A 115 -13.75 -16.06 -7.89
CA TYR A 115 -14.94 -16.00 -7.04
C TYR A 115 -16.06 -15.13 -7.65
N ALA A 116 -16.19 -15.13 -8.98
CA ALA A 116 -17.36 -14.56 -9.65
C ALA A 116 -18.48 -15.60 -9.62
N SER A 117 -19.00 -15.89 -8.44
CA SER A 117 -20.31 -16.54 -8.37
C SER A 117 -21.32 -15.53 -8.90
N ALA A 118 -21.93 -15.86 -10.04
CA ALA A 118 -23.03 -15.12 -10.61
C ALA A 118 -24.18 -15.10 -9.60
N PHE A 119 -24.38 -13.96 -8.91
CA PHE A 119 -25.52 -13.76 -8.04
C PHE A 119 -26.68 -13.24 -8.88
N ASN A 120 -27.56 -14.15 -9.27
CA ASN A 120 -28.88 -13.83 -9.75
C ASN A 120 -29.88 -14.75 -9.05
N GLU A 121 -30.36 -14.36 -7.87
CA GLU A 121 -31.58 -14.91 -7.29
C GLU A 121 -32.38 -13.80 -6.63
N GLN A 122 -33.42 -13.36 -7.35
CA GLN A 122 -34.60 -12.76 -6.74
C GLN A 122 -35.38 -13.89 -6.06
N GLY A 123 -35.08 -14.13 -4.80
CA GLY A 123 -35.81 -14.99 -3.87
C GLY A 123 -35.79 -14.37 -2.47
N SER A 124 -36.80 -14.64 -1.64
CA SER A 124 -36.93 -14.08 -0.29
C SER A 124 -35.64 -14.24 0.53
N GLY A 125 -34.97 -13.14 0.88
CA GLY A 125 -33.64 -13.15 1.51
C GLY A 125 -32.55 -12.37 0.74
N ALA A 126 -32.93 -11.43 -0.14
CA ALA A 126 -31.99 -10.57 -0.86
C ALA A 126 -31.15 -9.71 0.10
N ASN A 127 -29.87 -9.55 -0.21
CA ASN A 127 -28.96 -8.73 0.58
C ASN A 127 -29.34 -7.23 0.47
N PRO A 128 -29.82 -6.59 1.55
CA PRO A 128 -30.24 -5.19 1.51
C PRO A 128 -29.06 -4.25 1.20
N TRP A 129 -27.83 -4.66 1.53
CA TRP A 129 -26.60 -3.90 1.27
C TRP A 129 -26.25 -3.80 -0.21
N LEU A 130 -26.92 -4.52 -1.10
CA LEU A 130 -26.70 -4.43 -2.55
C LEU A 130 -27.66 -3.48 -3.26
N SER A 131 -28.39 -2.65 -2.52
CA SER A 131 -29.36 -1.68 -3.07
C SER A 131 -29.25 -0.28 -2.44
N GLY A 132 -29.66 0.74 -3.19
CA GLY A 132 -29.80 2.12 -2.71
C GLY A 132 -28.53 2.70 -2.06
N GLU A 133 -28.73 3.45 -0.99
CA GLU A 133 -27.68 4.09 -0.20
C GLU A 133 -26.70 3.07 0.42
N LEU A 134 -27.20 1.92 0.86
CA LEU A 134 -26.39 0.88 1.47
C LEU A 134 -25.38 0.29 0.48
N LYS A 135 -25.76 0.19 -0.80
CA LYS A 135 -24.84 -0.21 -1.87
C LYS A 135 -23.69 0.78 -2.01
N VAL A 136 -24.00 2.07 -2.06
CA VAL A 136 -23.00 3.14 -2.17
C VAL A 136 -22.06 3.15 -0.96
N PHE A 137 -22.55 2.75 0.21
CA PHE A 137 -21.74 2.61 1.41
C PHE A 137 -20.82 1.38 1.35
N ILE A 138 -21.38 0.18 1.12
CA ILE A 138 -20.60 -1.07 1.13
C ILE A 138 -19.61 -1.17 -0.04
N ASP A 139 -19.94 -0.62 -1.20
CA ASP A 139 -19.08 -0.67 -2.41
C ASP A 139 -17.70 -0.06 -2.15
N ARG A 140 -17.59 0.93 -1.25
CA ARG A 140 -16.31 1.57 -0.89
C ARG A 140 -15.34 0.59 -0.25
N PHE A 141 -15.85 -0.46 0.39
CA PHE A 141 -15.02 -1.46 1.06
C PHE A 141 -14.56 -2.57 0.12
N ASN A 142 -14.84 -2.50 -1.19
CA ASN A 142 -14.28 -3.44 -2.16
C ASN A 142 -12.88 -3.00 -2.61
N VAL A 143 -11.87 -3.17 -1.74
CA VAL A 143 -10.48 -2.72 -1.98
C VAL A 143 -9.90 -3.18 -3.33
N PRO A 144 -10.08 -4.43 -3.78
CA PRO A 144 -9.64 -4.84 -5.12
C PRO A 144 -10.23 -4.01 -6.26
N VAL A 145 -11.46 -3.51 -6.12
CA VAL A 145 -12.15 -2.69 -7.13
C VAL A 145 -11.81 -1.21 -7.00
N VAL A 146 -11.80 -0.68 -5.78
CA VAL A 146 -11.68 0.77 -5.57
C VAL A 146 -10.24 1.25 -5.47
N HIS A 147 -9.32 0.40 -5.00
CA HIS A 147 -7.90 0.74 -4.82
C HIS A 147 -7.02 0.14 -5.90
N ARG A 148 -7.30 -1.12 -6.31
CA ARG A 148 -6.70 -1.82 -7.47
C ARG A 148 -5.18 -2.05 -7.40
N SER A 149 -4.56 -1.93 -6.23
CA SER A 149 -3.12 -2.07 -6.01
C SER A 149 -2.82 -2.57 -4.62
N GLY A 150 -1.56 -2.89 -4.32
CA GLY A 150 -1.13 -3.20 -2.96
C GLY A 150 -1.30 -2.02 -2.02
N VAL A 151 -1.48 -2.30 -0.73
CA VAL A 151 -1.71 -1.31 0.33
C VAL A 151 -0.47 -1.14 1.20
N PHE A 152 0.06 -2.26 1.73
CA PHE A 152 1.29 -2.26 2.53
C PHE A 152 2.46 -1.77 1.67
N VAL A 153 2.80 -2.51 0.62
CA VAL A 153 3.64 -2.06 -0.50
C VAL A 153 2.75 -1.90 -1.73
N ASP A 154 2.74 -0.71 -2.31
CA ASP A 154 1.98 -0.37 -3.52
C ASP A 154 2.94 -0.18 -4.70
N LEU A 155 2.95 -1.13 -5.64
CA LEU A 155 3.80 -1.11 -6.84
C LEU A 155 3.09 -1.80 -8.02
N GLY A 156 1.76 -1.71 -8.06
CA GLY A 156 0.88 -2.51 -8.92
C GLY A 156 0.95 -2.19 -10.41
N MET A 157 1.62 -1.09 -10.80
CA MET A 157 1.86 -0.75 -12.20
C MET A 157 3.35 -0.78 -12.55
N SER A 158 3.63 -1.05 -13.82
CA SER A 158 4.97 -0.99 -14.37
C SER A 158 4.97 -0.15 -15.64
N ASN A 159 5.90 0.80 -15.74
CA ASN A 159 6.05 1.62 -16.93
C ASN A 159 7.52 2.00 -17.11
N MET A 160 7.99 2.01 -18.36
CA MET A 160 9.37 2.36 -18.73
C MET A 160 10.46 1.56 -17.97
N GLY A 161 10.16 0.31 -17.61
CA GLY A 161 11.08 -0.58 -16.90
C GLY A 161 11.12 -0.40 -15.37
N TYR A 162 10.26 0.45 -14.81
CA TYR A 162 10.12 0.67 -13.38
C TYR A 162 8.73 0.35 -12.88
N ARG A 163 8.63 -0.10 -11.64
CA ARG A 163 7.35 -0.22 -10.92
C ARG A 163 6.93 1.13 -10.36
N GLN A 164 5.64 1.37 -10.28
CA GLN A 164 5.04 2.62 -9.81
C GLN A 164 3.95 2.33 -8.79
N VAL A 165 3.87 3.20 -7.79
CA VAL A 165 2.76 3.29 -6.84
C VAL A 165 1.50 3.61 -7.63
N SER A 166 0.44 2.82 -7.53
CA SER A 166 -0.71 2.88 -8.45
C SER A 166 -2.08 2.89 -7.80
N GLY A 167 -2.15 2.75 -6.48
CA GLY A 167 -3.41 2.72 -5.74
C GLY A 167 -4.24 3.99 -5.91
N ASP A 168 -5.55 3.81 -6.09
CA ASP A 168 -6.50 4.91 -6.33
C ASP A 168 -7.10 5.51 -5.04
N CYS A 169 -6.71 4.97 -3.89
CA CYS A 169 -7.20 5.40 -2.58
C CYS A 169 -6.07 5.90 -1.70
N PRO A 170 -6.32 6.92 -0.87
CA PRO A 170 -5.35 7.35 0.14
C PRO A 170 -5.18 6.28 1.21
N VAL A 171 -3.98 6.17 1.76
CA VAL A 171 -3.64 5.26 2.85
C VAL A 171 -3.30 6.09 4.07
N TYR A 172 -4.27 6.24 4.96
CA TYR A 172 -4.13 7.02 6.20
C TYR A 172 -3.14 6.33 7.15
N GLY A 173 -2.37 7.10 7.90
CA GLY A 173 -1.40 6.58 8.85
C GLY A 173 -0.13 5.99 8.26
N LYS A 174 -0.09 5.69 6.95
CA LYS A 174 1.06 5.03 6.34
C LYS A 174 2.25 5.97 6.31
N TYR A 175 3.35 5.50 6.88
CA TYR A 175 4.65 6.16 6.81
C TYR A 175 5.74 5.12 6.51
N ILE A 176 6.90 5.58 6.05
CA ILE A 176 8.05 4.69 5.85
C ILE A 176 8.99 4.84 7.03
N LYS A 177 9.12 3.78 7.83
CA LYS A 177 10.09 3.75 8.91
C LYS A 177 11.47 3.48 8.34
N LEU A 178 12.41 4.36 8.65
CA LEU A 178 13.81 4.18 8.30
C LEU A 178 14.56 3.57 9.49
N SER A 179 15.34 2.53 9.26
CA SER A 179 16.19 1.90 10.28
C SER A 179 17.53 2.63 10.40
N LYS A 180 17.49 3.92 10.76
CA LYS A 180 18.67 4.75 11.03
C LYS A 180 18.72 5.15 12.50
N THR A 181 19.93 5.28 13.03
CA THR A 181 20.15 5.84 14.37
C THR A 181 19.51 7.22 14.48
N GLY A 182 18.66 7.42 15.51
CA GLY A 182 18.00 8.71 15.77
C GLY A 182 16.86 9.08 14.82
N SER A 183 16.42 8.17 13.95
CA SER A 183 15.27 8.43 13.07
C SER A 183 13.93 8.48 13.82
N SER A 184 13.02 9.30 13.30
CA SER A 184 11.63 9.44 13.77
C SER A 184 10.64 9.00 12.68
N THR A 185 9.34 9.02 13.00
CA THR A 185 8.27 8.76 12.02
C THR A 185 8.24 9.75 10.87
N LEU A 186 8.82 10.94 11.02
CA LEU A 186 8.89 11.97 9.98
C LEU A 186 10.22 11.97 9.22
N SER A 187 11.21 11.17 9.62
CA SER A 187 12.55 11.20 8.99
C SER A 187 12.55 10.79 7.51
N PHE A 188 11.55 10.06 7.03
CA PHE A 188 11.40 9.76 5.60
C PHE A 188 10.88 10.96 4.79
N LEU A 189 10.35 12.00 5.43
CA LEU A 189 9.96 13.25 4.76
C LEU A 189 11.13 14.23 4.62
N GLU A 190 12.31 13.90 5.16
CA GLU A 190 13.53 14.65 4.90
C GLU A 190 13.91 14.56 3.41
N ASN A 191 14.61 15.59 2.93
CA ASN A 191 15.08 15.66 1.55
C ASN A 191 15.96 14.48 1.18
N TYR A 192 15.69 13.88 0.02
CA TYR A 192 16.55 12.88 -0.56
C TYR A 192 17.83 13.53 -1.13
N PRO A 193 19.03 12.96 -0.87
CA PRO A 193 20.30 13.51 -1.36
C PRO A 193 20.50 13.23 -2.86
N ALA A 194 19.84 14.02 -3.72
CA ALA A 194 19.83 13.83 -5.17
C ALA A 194 21.19 14.02 -5.87
N GLY A 195 22.19 14.60 -5.19
CA GLY A 195 23.58 14.66 -5.67
C GLY A 195 24.44 13.45 -5.25
N GLY A 196 23.83 12.46 -4.57
CA GLY A 196 24.54 11.39 -3.88
C GLY A 196 25.16 11.84 -2.55
N SER A 197 25.76 10.88 -1.84
CA SER A 197 26.50 11.11 -0.60
C SER A 197 27.55 10.01 -0.42
N SER A 198 28.65 10.31 0.26
CA SER A 198 29.64 9.31 0.71
C SER A 198 29.25 8.65 2.04
N THR A 199 28.31 9.22 2.80
CA THR A 199 27.80 8.68 4.06
C THR A 199 27.06 7.36 3.83
N ARG A 200 27.26 6.39 4.74
CA ARG A 200 26.64 5.06 4.68
C ARG A 200 26.02 4.71 6.04
N PRO A 201 24.72 4.36 6.11
CA PRO A 201 23.73 4.46 5.03
C PRO A 201 23.51 5.90 4.55
N LEU A 202 22.79 6.07 3.43
CA LEU A 202 22.45 7.36 2.87
C LEU A 202 21.77 8.26 3.92
N PRO A 203 22.16 9.54 4.02
CA PRO A 203 21.49 10.51 4.88
C PRO A 203 20.19 10.99 4.23
N GLY A 204 19.40 11.75 4.99
CA GLY A 204 18.14 12.31 4.52
C GLY A 204 17.02 11.29 4.39
N GLY A 205 15.97 11.65 3.64
CA GLY A 205 14.75 10.87 3.52
C GLY A 205 14.39 10.61 2.06
N PHE A 206 13.09 10.56 1.78
CA PHE A 206 12.52 10.19 0.49
C PHE A 206 11.96 11.41 -0.26
N ASN A 207 11.89 12.58 0.38
CA ASN A 207 11.27 13.78 -0.19
C ASN A 207 12.05 14.30 -1.41
N LEU A 208 11.32 14.76 -2.43
CA LEU A 208 11.89 15.36 -3.62
C LEU A 208 12.59 16.68 -3.27
N SER A 209 13.90 16.74 -3.52
CA SER A 209 14.75 17.89 -3.18
C SER A 209 14.93 18.90 -4.33
N TYR A 210 14.08 18.83 -5.36
CA TYR A 210 14.17 19.71 -6.52
C TYR A 210 13.80 21.14 -6.15
N SER A 211 14.39 22.09 -6.87
CA SER A 211 14.06 23.52 -6.79
C SER A 211 13.74 24.07 -8.17
N THR A 212 12.78 24.98 -8.24
CA THR A 212 12.48 25.74 -9.46
C THR A 212 13.64 26.67 -9.82
N SER A 213 13.62 27.23 -11.03
CA SER A 213 14.60 28.26 -11.46
C SER A 213 14.60 29.51 -10.55
N SER A 214 13.49 29.77 -9.85
CA SER A 214 13.37 30.83 -8.85
C SER A 214 13.91 30.46 -7.46
N GLY A 215 14.50 29.27 -7.30
CA GLY A 215 15.03 28.77 -6.03
C GLY A 215 13.98 28.24 -5.04
N LYS A 216 12.69 28.24 -5.40
CA LYS A 216 11.63 27.66 -4.56
C LYS A 216 11.68 26.13 -4.61
N ALA A 217 11.61 25.48 -3.44
CA ALA A 217 11.51 24.03 -3.34
C ALA A 217 10.23 23.51 -4.01
N VAL A 218 10.34 22.40 -4.74
CA VAL A 218 9.20 21.70 -5.34
C VAL A 218 8.45 20.88 -4.28
N SER A 219 9.13 20.46 -3.20
CA SER A 219 8.54 19.71 -2.10
C SER A 219 9.31 19.93 -0.77
N PRO A 220 8.64 20.01 0.39
CA PRO A 220 7.19 20.11 0.53
C PRO A 220 6.64 21.46 0.04
N VAL A 221 5.35 21.48 -0.24
CA VAL A 221 4.58 22.71 -0.49
C VAL A 221 3.37 22.76 0.42
N THR A 222 2.93 23.96 0.77
CA THR A 222 1.77 24.13 1.65
C THR A 222 0.46 23.90 0.88
N ASP A 223 -0.58 23.43 1.57
CA ASP A 223 -1.91 23.28 0.98
C ASP A 223 -2.46 24.64 0.48
N SER A 224 -2.18 25.72 1.22
CA SER A 224 -2.55 27.08 0.82
C SER A 224 -1.94 27.48 -0.53
N PHE A 225 -0.68 27.12 -0.78
CA PHE A 225 -0.05 27.32 -2.09
C PHE A 225 -0.74 26.49 -3.17
N LEU A 226 -1.00 25.21 -2.92
CA LEU A 226 -1.69 24.35 -3.89
C LEU A 226 -3.09 24.87 -4.22
N LYS A 227 -3.84 25.35 -3.22
CA LYS A 227 -5.14 25.99 -3.41
C LYS A 227 -5.05 27.22 -4.30
N SER A 228 -4.01 28.04 -4.11
CA SER A 228 -3.77 29.20 -4.97
C SER A 228 -3.38 28.81 -6.40
N VAL A 229 -2.59 27.74 -6.58
CA VAL A 229 -2.13 27.27 -7.90
C VAL A 229 -3.27 26.67 -8.70
N PHE A 230 -4.11 25.85 -8.07
CA PHE A 230 -5.21 25.18 -8.78
C PHE A 230 -6.49 26.04 -8.90
N GLY A 231 -6.63 27.09 -8.09
CA GLY A 231 -7.80 27.96 -8.11
C GLY A 231 -9.09 27.23 -7.74
N SER A 232 -10.24 27.85 -8.04
CA SER A 232 -11.57 27.35 -7.70
C SER A 232 -12.00 26.11 -8.49
N GLU A 233 -11.46 25.93 -9.70
CA GLU A 233 -11.72 24.77 -10.57
C GLU A 233 -10.84 23.55 -10.21
N GLY A 234 -9.94 23.72 -9.24
CA GLY A 234 -9.06 22.69 -8.74
C GLY A 234 -9.73 21.65 -7.84
N PRO A 235 -8.95 20.68 -7.34
CA PRO A 235 -9.42 19.79 -6.28
C PRO A 235 -9.79 20.59 -5.01
N GLN A 236 -10.94 20.25 -4.44
CA GLN A 236 -11.50 20.89 -3.25
C GLN A 236 -10.94 20.29 -1.96
N THR A 237 -10.48 19.04 -1.97
CA THR A 237 -9.83 18.44 -0.80
C THR A 237 -8.31 18.66 -0.80
N PRO A 238 -7.67 18.83 0.38
CA PRO A 238 -6.21 18.92 0.46
C PRO A 238 -5.48 17.69 -0.09
N ILE A 239 -6.02 16.49 0.14
CA ILE A 239 -5.46 15.24 -0.38
C ILE A 239 -5.57 15.20 -1.90
N GLY A 240 -6.71 15.59 -2.48
CA GLY A 240 -6.89 15.68 -3.93
C GLY A 240 -5.93 16.69 -4.57
N ARG A 241 -5.69 17.83 -3.92
CA ARG A 241 -4.68 18.82 -4.36
C ARG A 241 -3.28 18.24 -4.34
N CYS A 242 -2.90 17.58 -3.25
CA CYS A 242 -1.58 16.97 -3.12
C CYS A 242 -1.36 15.84 -4.16
N ALA A 243 -2.38 14.99 -4.36
CA ALA A 243 -2.38 13.95 -5.38
C ALA A 243 -2.23 14.53 -6.79
N LYS A 244 -3.00 15.58 -7.13
CA LYS A 244 -2.90 16.26 -8.44
C LYS A 244 -1.53 16.90 -8.62
N TYR A 245 -0.98 17.53 -7.59
CA TYR A 245 0.36 18.12 -7.64
C TYR A 245 1.44 17.05 -7.88
N ALA A 246 1.37 15.92 -7.19
CA ALA A 246 2.28 14.79 -7.42
C ALA A 246 2.10 14.16 -8.82
N ASN A 247 0.87 14.12 -9.34
CA ASN A 247 0.59 13.64 -10.70
C ASN A 247 1.28 14.49 -11.77
N LEU A 248 1.19 15.81 -11.61
CA LEU A 248 1.71 16.80 -12.56
C LEU A 248 3.22 17.06 -12.38
N THR A 249 3.81 16.61 -11.27
CA THR A 249 5.25 16.74 -11.05
C THR A 249 5.99 15.79 -11.96
N GLU A 250 6.76 16.32 -12.92
CA GLU A 250 7.60 15.55 -13.83
C GLU A 250 8.97 15.26 -13.19
N PRO A 251 9.28 13.99 -12.85
CA PRO A 251 10.56 13.67 -12.27
C PRO A 251 11.65 13.53 -13.33
N MET A 252 12.89 13.77 -12.93
CA MET A 252 14.06 13.36 -13.70
C MET A 252 14.36 11.89 -13.40
N LYS A 253 14.67 11.12 -14.44
CA LYS A 253 15.13 9.74 -14.30
C LYS A 253 16.36 9.69 -13.39
N PRO A 254 16.37 8.83 -12.35
CA PRO A 254 17.42 8.82 -11.33
C PRO A 254 18.83 8.66 -11.89
N GLY A 255 19.75 9.51 -11.44
CA GLY A 255 21.13 9.57 -11.91
C GLY A 255 21.30 10.14 -13.33
N THR A 256 20.25 10.73 -13.89
CA THR A 256 20.28 11.40 -15.19
C THR A 256 19.53 12.74 -15.11
N ASN A 257 19.68 13.59 -16.12
CA ASN A 257 18.93 14.85 -16.26
C ASN A 257 17.83 14.75 -17.32
N THR A 258 17.27 13.55 -17.52
CA THR A 258 16.25 13.29 -18.53
C THR A 258 14.89 13.12 -17.85
N PRO A 259 13.85 13.85 -18.25
CA PRO A 259 12.52 13.66 -17.70
C PRO A 259 12.02 12.25 -18.02
N LEU A 260 11.28 11.64 -17.09
CA LEU A 260 10.61 10.36 -17.30
C LEU A 260 9.13 10.51 -17.01
N ASN A 261 8.28 9.84 -17.81
CA ASN A 261 6.85 9.75 -17.54
C ASN A 261 6.58 8.75 -16.38
N TYR A 262 7.04 9.12 -15.20
CA TYR A 262 6.88 8.40 -13.95
C TYR A 262 6.04 9.26 -13.01
N ARG A 263 5.05 8.66 -12.34
CA ARG A 263 4.21 9.38 -11.36
C ARG A 263 4.73 9.11 -9.97
N LEU A 264 5.22 10.16 -9.32
CA LEU A 264 5.74 10.06 -7.95
C LEU A 264 4.60 9.88 -6.94
N PRO A 265 4.81 9.10 -5.87
CA PRO A 265 3.87 9.07 -4.75
C PRO A 265 3.96 10.36 -3.92
N PHE A 266 2.95 10.56 -3.09
CA PHE A 266 2.85 11.71 -2.19
C PHE A 266 2.59 11.30 -0.76
N VAL A 267 2.91 12.22 0.15
CA VAL A 267 2.41 12.22 1.52
C VAL A 267 1.81 13.58 1.83
N TYR A 268 0.57 13.58 2.30
CA TYR A 268 -0.04 14.76 2.88
C TYR A 268 0.04 14.66 4.40
N ASN A 269 0.56 15.70 5.06
CA ASN A 269 0.58 15.81 6.51
C ASN A 269 -0.54 16.76 6.94
N ILE A 270 -1.60 16.21 7.53
CA ILE A 270 -2.81 16.95 7.93
C ILE A 270 -2.47 18.02 8.98
N THR A 271 -1.61 17.69 9.94
CA THR A 271 -1.24 18.59 11.05
C THR A 271 -0.52 19.84 10.56
N THR A 272 0.44 19.67 9.64
CA THR A 272 1.24 20.79 9.11
C THR A 272 0.68 21.37 7.81
N GLN A 273 -0.36 20.76 7.26
CA GLN A 273 -0.97 21.11 5.98
C GLN A 273 0.04 21.19 4.83
N ASN A 274 0.99 20.25 4.83
CA ASN A 274 2.05 20.17 3.83
C ASN A 274 1.86 18.94 2.93
N CYS A 275 2.01 19.16 1.64
CA CYS A 275 2.11 18.14 0.61
C CYS A 275 3.58 17.84 0.31
N TYR A 276 3.96 16.57 0.43
CA TYR A 276 5.27 16.05 0.09
C TYR A 276 5.14 15.20 -1.16
N VAL A 277 5.95 15.46 -2.17
CA VAL A 277 6.15 14.57 -3.33
C VAL A 277 7.42 13.77 -3.08
N LEU A 278 7.34 12.44 -3.11
CA LEU A 278 8.46 11.57 -2.76
C LEU A 278 9.24 11.16 -4.00
N HIS A 279 10.55 11.41 -4.01
CA HIS A 279 11.43 10.96 -5.08
C HIS A 279 11.71 9.45 -5.01
N VAL A 280 11.81 8.90 -3.79
CA VAL A 280 11.98 7.47 -3.56
C VAL A 280 10.62 6.81 -3.47
N SER A 281 10.34 5.89 -4.40
CA SER A 281 9.07 5.14 -4.46
C SER A 281 9.20 3.71 -3.94
N MET A 282 10.42 3.25 -3.65
CA MET A 282 10.64 2.05 -2.84
C MET A 282 9.97 2.23 -1.47
N GLN A 283 9.25 1.22 -1.02
CA GLN A 283 8.50 1.28 0.24
C GLN A 283 9.02 0.28 1.28
N LYS A 284 9.64 -0.82 0.83
CA LYS A 284 10.22 -1.84 1.68
C LYS A 284 11.58 -2.27 1.13
N LEU A 285 12.57 -2.30 2.01
CA LEU A 285 13.89 -2.88 1.76
C LEU A 285 14.39 -3.48 3.07
N THR A 286 14.57 -4.80 3.08
CA THR A 286 14.92 -5.56 4.28
C THR A 286 16.01 -6.58 3.98
N GLY A 287 16.78 -6.96 4.99
CA GLY A 287 17.82 -7.98 4.90
C GLY A 287 19.22 -7.39 4.85
N SER A 288 20.11 -7.96 5.67
CA SER A 288 21.48 -7.47 5.91
C SER A 288 22.39 -7.51 4.68
N ARG A 289 21.99 -8.21 3.61
CA ARG A 289 22.69 -8.19 2.32
C ARG A 289 22.45 -6.88 1.54
N TYR A 290 21.29 -6.26 1.73
CA TYR A 290 20.80 -5.17 0.87
C TYR A 290 20.81 -3.83 1.58
N CYS A 291 20.59 -3.84 2.90
CA CYS A 291 20.43 -2.63 3.69
C CYS A 291 20.98 -2.79 5.10
N SER A 292 21.22 -1.65 5.75
CA SER A 292 21.73 -1.59 7.12
C SER A 292 20.65 -1.18 8.11
N THR A 293 20.62 -1.81 9.28
CA THR A 293 19.83 -1.38 10.43
C THR A 293 20.76 -0.66 11.40
N ASN A 294 20.51 0.63 11.64
CA ASN A 294 21.34 1.49 12.49
C ASN A 294 22.83 1.45 12.09
N GLY A 295 23.10 1.39 10.78
CA GLY A 295 24.44 1.34 10.22
C GLY A 295 25.10 -0.04 10.19
N SER A 296 24.39 -1.11 10.57
CA SER A 296 24.90 -2.48 10.51
C SER A 296 24.12 -3.37 9.52
N PRO A 297 24.78 -4.09 8.59
CA PRO A 297 26.22 -4.04 8.30
C PRO A 297 26.68 -2.67 7.75
N SER A 298 27.91 -2.30 8.07
CA SER A 298 28.50 -1.02 7.62
C SER A 298 28.77 -1.02 6.12
N GLY A 299 28.76 0.17 5.50
CA GLY A 299 29.14 0.36 4.10
C GLY A 299 28.00 0.15 3.08
N LEU A 300 26.85 -0.36 3.52
CA LEU A 300 25.66 -0.46 2.67
C LEU A 300 25.09 0.92 2.37
N VAL A 301 24.65 1.12 1.13
CA VAL A 301 24.11 2.40 0.66
C VAL A 301 22.81 2.73 1.35
N TRP A 302 21.89 1.78 1.43
CA TRP A 302 20.56 2.03 1.96
C TRP A 302 20.46 1.65 3.44
N PRO A 303 19.75 2.46 4.26
CA PRO A 303 19.21 1.94 5.50
C PRO A 303 18.08 0.95 5.15
N CYS A 304 17.78 0.01 6.04
CA CYS A 304 16.57 -0.78 5.88
C CYS A 304 15.35 0.11 6.12
N PHE A 305 14.25 -0.20 5.47
CA PHE A 305 13.01 0.53 5.67
C PHE A 305 11.80 -0.34 5.34
N SER A 306 10.67 0.00 5.96
CA SER A 306 9.40 -0.70 5.75
C SER A 306 8.24 0.26 5.97
N PRO A 307 7.09 0.04 5.31
CA PRO A 307 5.86 0.71 5.69
C PRO A 307 5.48 0.34 7.11
N GLU A 308 4.96 1.30 7.87
CA GLU A 308 4.36 1.09 9.18
C GLU A 308 3.14 2.00 9.36
N ARG A 309 2.36 1.70 10.40
CA ARG A 309 1.33 2.56 10.97
C ARG A 309 1.55 2.67 12.47
N SER A 310 1.27 3.86 12.99
CA SER A 310 1.28 4.14 14.42
C SER A 310 0.23 5.17 14.75
N ALA A 311 -0.73 4.79 15.60
CA ALA A 311 -1.84 5.64 16.01
C ALA A 311 -1.37 6.90 16.73
N SER A 312 -0.27 6.81 17.48
CA SER A 312 0.27 7.91 18.28
C SER A 312 1.09 8.91 17.48
N THR A 313 1.67 8.52 16.34
CA THR A 313 2.72 9.34 15.68
C THR A 313 2.53 9.54 14.19
N SER A 314 1.66 8.76 13.53
CA SER A 314 1.51 8.80 12.07
C SER A 314 0.07 8.97 11.59
N ALA A 315 -0.94 8.94 12.48
CA ALA A 315 -2.36 9.03 12.11
C ALA A 315 -2.71 10.28 11.26
N SER A 316 -1.92 11.36 11.37
CA SER A 316 -2.08 12.58 10.57
C SER A 316 -1.39 12.56 9.20
N LEU A 317 -0.70 11.48 8.84
CA LEU A 317 -0.05 11.30 7.54
C LEU A 317 -0.97 10.53 6.61
N VAL A 318 -0.99 10.91 5.34
CA VAL A 318 -1.75 10.23 4.29
C VAL A 318 -0.82 9.96 3.13
N TYR A 319 -0.50 8.69 2.89
CA TYR A 319 0.30 8.25 1.75
C TYR A 319 -0.60 7.98 0.54
N GLY A 320 -0.17 8.29 -0.66
CA GLY A 320 -0.93 7.96 -1.86
C GLY A 320 -0.11 7.96 -3.13
N SER A 321 -0.71 7.42 -4.19
CA SER A 321 -0.16 7.47 -5.53
C SER A 321 -0.42 8.82 -6.19
N GLY A 322 0.53 9.33 -6.98
CA GLY A 322 0.26 10.43 -7.91
C GLY A 322 -0.86 10.09 -8.91
N TYR A 323 -1.16 8.81 -9.18
CA TYR A 323 -2.26 8.42 -10.05
C TYR A 323 -3.65 8.74 -9.48
N MET A 324 -3.80 8.96 -8.17
CA MET A 324 -5.05 9.44 -7.59
C MET A 324 -5.47 10.80 -8.18
N GLY A 325 -4.49 11.66 -8.53
CA GLY A 325 -4.73 12.98 -9.09
C GLY A 325 -4.93 13.02 -10.61
N ARG A 326 -5.04 11.85 -11.27
CA ARG A 326 -5.12 11.77 -12.75
C ARG A 326 -6.49 12.12 -13.32
N ASP A 327 -7.55 11.95 -12.53
CA ASP A 327 -8.90 12.26 -12.97
C ASP A 327 -9.09 13.78 -12.93
N ALA A 328 -8.93 14.41 -14.09
CA ALA A 328 -9.05 15.86 -14.23
C ALA A 328 -10.46 16.36 -13.88
N ASN A 329 -11.48 15.51 -14.02
CA ASN A 329 -12.88 15.86 -13.80
C ASN A 329 -13.33 15.58 -12.36
N ASN A 330 -12.68 14.64 -11.67
CA ASN A 330 -13.03 14.27 -10.30
C ASN A 330 -11.81 13.88 -9.44
N PRO A 331 -10.88 14.82 -9.17
CA PRO A 331 -9.69 14.55 -8.33
C PRO A 331 -10.05 14.27 -6.85
N ASP A 332 -11.27 14.59 -6.42
CA ASP A 332 -11.80 14.31 -5.08
C ASP A 332 -12.68 13.05 -5.04
N GLY A 333 -12.76 12.29 -6.14
CA GLY A 333 -13.61 11.10 -6.23
C GLY A 333 -13.27 10.01 -5.22
N TRP A 334 -12.08 10.07 -4.62
CA TRP A 334 -11.68 9.20 -3.52
C TRP A 334 -12.61 9.35 -2.30
N THR A 335 -13.18 10.54 -2.05
CA THR A 335 -14.05 10.81 -0.90
C THR A 335 -15.35 9.99 -0.90
N THR A 336 -15.80 9.56 -2.07
CA THR A 336 -17.02 8.75 -2.21
C THR A 336 -16.74 7.30 -2.57
N LYS A 337 -15.56 6.98 -3.12
CA LYS A 337 -15.20 5.65 -3.63
C LYS A 337 -14.34 4.84 -2.66
N CYS A 338 -13.58 5.50 -1.78
CA CYS A 338 -12.61 4.82 -0.93
C CYS A 338 -13.13 4.64 0.51
N PRO A 339 -12.70 3.60 1.23
CA PRO A 339 -13.10 3.35 2.60
C PRO A 339 -12.15 4.12 3.55
N TYR A 340 -12.22 5.46 3.50
CA TYR A 340 -11.24 6.32 4.17
C TYR A 340 -11.45 6.46 5.68
N MET A 341 -12.57 5.99 6.23
CA MET A 341 -12.87 5.96 7.66
C MET A 341 -13.07 4.52 8.16
N SER A 342 -12.97 4.36 9.48
CA SER A 342 -13.40 3.14 10.18
C SER A 342 -14.89 3.22 10.48
N VAL A 343 -15.56 2.09 10.73
CA VAL A 343 -17.00 2.09 11.04
C VAL A 343 -17.21 1.65 12.47
N LYS A 344 -17.76 2.53 13.31
CA LYS A 344 -18.06 2.22 14.71
C LYS A 344 -19.39 1.51 14.89
N ASP A 345 -19.53 0.83 16.02
CA ASP A 345 -20.72 0.08 16.41
C ASP A 345 -21.14 -0.94 15.35
N ALA A 346 -20.16 -1.50 14.64
CA ALA A 346 -20.37 -2.36 13.49
C ALA A 346 -19.25 -3.38 13.31
N LEU A 347 -19.61 -4.50 12.70
CA LEU A 347 -18.70 -5.54 12.23
C LEU A 347 -18.95 -5.78 10.75
N PHE A 348 -17.88 -6.00 9.99
CA PHE A 348 -17.98 -6.54 8.64
C PHE A 348 -18.53 -7.97 8.67
N GLY A 349 -19.38 -8.26 7.69
CA GLY A 349 -19.92 -9.59 7.46
C GLY A 349 -19.94 -9.99 5.99
N ALA A 350 -20.25 -11.26 5.77
CA ALA A 350 -20.55 -11.82 4.47
C ALA A 350 -22.02 -12.24 4.42
N TRP A 351 -22.76 -11.86 3.38
CA TRP A 351 -24.13 -12.29 3.22
C TRP A 351 -24.19 -13.77 2.85
N GLY A 352 -24.92 -14.55 3.64
CA GLY A 352 -25.10 -15.98 3.48
C GLY A 352 -26.39 -16.44 4.14
N ASN A 353 -27.05 -17.45 3.59
CA ASN A 353 -28.27 -18.03 4.18
C ASN A 353 -29.37 -17.01 4.51
N GLY A 354 -29.54 -15.99 3.65
CA GLY A 354 -30.56 -14.94 3.81
C GLY A 354 -30.30 -13.94 4.95
N LYS A 355 -29.09 -13.91 5.52
CA LYS A 355 -28.70 -12.98 6.59
C LYS A 355 -27.26 -12.50 6.41
N CYS A 356 -26.89 -11.46 7.17
CA CYS A 356 -25.49 -11.08 7.29
C CYS A 356 -24.80 -11.99 8.31
N GLU A 357 -23.79 -12.74 7.86
CA GLU A 357 -23.00 -13.63 8.70
C GLU A 357 -21.70 -12.94 9.11
N GLU A 358 -21.37 -13.05 10.39
CA GLU A 358 -20.17 -12.47 10.96
C GLU A 358 -18.90 -13.14 10.41
N ILE A 359 -17.90 -12.32 10.08
CA ILE A 359 -16.53 -12.81 9.83
C ILE A 359 -15.76 -12.69 11.14
N GLY A 360 -15.84 -13.75 11.94
CA GLY A 360 -15.30 -13.82 13.30
C GLY A 360 -14.08 -14.72 13.41
N ALA A 361 -13.56 -14.88 14.63
CA ALA A 361 -12.33 -15.66 14.90
C ALA A 361 -12.46 -17.15 14.52
N SER A 362 -13.68 -17.68 14.43
CA SER A 362 -13.96 -19.06 14.00
C SER A 362 -14.01 -19.23 12.48
N THR A 363 -14.01 -18.15 11.70
CA THR A 363 -14.05 -18.23 10.24
C THR A 363 -12.71 -18.77 9.70
N PRO A 364 -12.69 -19.76 8.80
CA PRO A 364 -11.45 -20.28 8.23
C PRO A 364 -10.63 -19.21 7.49
N GLY A 365 -9.32 -19.24 7.64
CA GLY A 365 -8.40 -18.36 6.91
C GLY A 365 -8.33 -16.92 7.44
N VAL A 366 -8.84 -16.65 8.64
CA VAL A 366 -8.66 -15.36 9.33
C VAL A 366 -7.40 -15.37 10.21
N ILE A 367 -6.91 -14.18 10.53
CA ILE A 367 -5.83 -13.96 11.50
C ILE A 367 -6.46 -13.32 12.74
N ALA A 368 -6.42 -13.99 13.88
CA ALA A 368 -6.92 -13.46 15.15
C ALA A 368 -5.75 -13.04 16.05
N VAL A 369 -5.71 -11.77 16.43
CA VAL A 369 -4.65 -11.19 17.27
C VAL A 369 -5.28 -10.48 18.46
N SER A 370 -4.84 -10.81 19.68
CA SER A 370 -5.21 -10.02 20.85
C SER A 370 -4.47 -8.69 20.84
N VAL A 371 -5.20 -7.59 21.02
CA VAL A 371 -4.66 -6.25 20.98
C VAL A 371 -4.99 -5.48 22.26
N SER A 372 -4.08 -4.61 22.69
CA SER A 372 -4.24 -3.83 23.92
C SER A 372 -5.21 -2.67 23.77
N THR A 373 -5.46 -2.21 22.54
CA THR A 373 -6.34 -1.09 22.22
C THR A 373 -6.98 -1.29 20.84
N LYS A 374 -8.11 -0.64 20.58
CA LYS A 374 -8.75 -0.65 19.26
C LYS A 374 -7.84 -0.09 18.15
N GLN A 375 -7.04 0.92 18.48
CA GLN A 375 -6.08 1.54 17.57
C GLN A 375 -5.00 0.55 17.13
N HIS A 376 -4.60 -0.37 18.01
CA HIS A 376 -3.62 -1.39 17.63
C HIS A 376 -4.21 -2.37 16.61
N CYS A 377 -5.53 -2.63 16.59
CA CYS A 377 -6.15 -3.41 15.50
C CYS A 377 -6.03 -2.71 14.13
N TRP A 378 -6.19 -1.38 14.09
CA TRP A 378 -5.97 -0.57 12.89
C TRP A 378 -4.51 -0.62 12.39
N GLU A 379 -3.55 -0.74 13.30
CA GLU A 379 -2.14 -0.97 12.94
C GLU A 379 -1.95 -2.40 12.39
N GLN A 380 -2.53 -3.41 13.03
CA GLN A 380 -2.40 -4.82 12.62
C GLN A 380 -2.99 -5.09 11.23
N VAL A 381 -4.20 -4.60 10.92
CA VAL A 381 -4.82 -4.82 9.60
C VAL A 381 -3.94 -4.28 8.46
N PHE A 382 -3.25 -3.16 8.68
CA PHE A 382 -2.32 -2.62 7.70
C PHE A 382 -1.09 -3.51 7.48
N MET A 383 -0.51 -4.04 8.55
CA MET A 383 0.68 -4.90 8.47
C MET A 383 0.43 -6.19 7.71
N HIS A 384 -0.81 -6.67 7.67
CA HIS A 384 -1.21 -7.88 6.94
C HIS A 384 -1.81 -7.61 5.55
N SER A 385 -2.04 -6.36 5.20
CA SER A 385 -2.78 -5.95 3.99
C SER A 385 -2.14 -6.36 2.67
N ALA A 386 -2.89 -6.19 1.58
CA ALA A 386 -2.43 -6.47 0.22
C ALA A 386 -1.04 -5.85 -0.06
N THR A 387 -0.17 -6.56 -0.77
CA THR A 387 1.21 -6.15 -0.96
C THR A 387 1.75 -6.53 -2.34
N ASP A 388 2.43 -5.58 -2.98
CA ASP A 388 3.01 -5.71 -4.31
C ASP A 388 4.53 -5.88 -4.20
N GLU A 389 4.97 -7.03 -3.72
CA GLU A 389 6.40 -7.30 -3.50
C GLU A 389 7.10 -7.78 -4.77
N THR A 390 8.42 -7.78 -4.74
CA THR A 390 9.27 -8.44 -5.74
C THR A 390 10.46 -9.03 -5.01
N THR A 391 11.09 -10.05 -5.59
CA THR A 391 12.41 -10.46 -5.09
C THR A 391 13.38 -9.35 -5.45
N ALA A 392 13.95 -8.67 -4.45
CA ALA A 392 14.74 -7.47 -4.70
C ALA A 392 16.01 -7.77 -5.50
N ASP A 393 16.19 -7.07 -6.63
CA ASP A 393 17.52 -6.74 -7.12
C ASP A 393 18.20 -5.82 -6.09
N ASN A 394 19.48 -6.06 -5.78
CA ASN A 394 20.22 -5.25 -4.81
C ASN A 394 20.29 -3.78 -5.28
N PRO A 395 19.67 -2.80 -4.58
CA PRO A 395 19.73 -1.38 -4.95
C PRO A 395 21.10 -0.81 -4.55
N ALA A 396 22.17 -1.32 -5.16
CA ALA A 396 23.55 -1.07 -4.74
C ALA A 396 24.02 0.37 -4.94
N ASN A 397 23.25 1.20 -5.65
CA ASN A 397 23.57 2.58 -5.96
C ASN A 397 22.62 3.55 -5.28
N TRP A 398 23.11 4.76 -5.03
CA TRP A 398 22.30 5.79 -4.38
C TRP A 398 21.07 6.14 -5.22
N ASN A 399 21.23 6.24 -6.54
CA ASN A 399 20.17 6.57 -7.50
C ASN A 399 19.19 5.41 -7.79
N SER A 400 19.28 4.28 -7.10
CA SER A 400 18.29 3.19 -7.21
C SER A 400 17.02 3.50 -6.42
N VAL A 401 16.33 4.61 -6.77
CA VAL A 401 15.20 5.14 -5.99
C VAL A 401 13.83 4.62 -6.43
N TRP A 402 13.74 4.10 -7.66
CA TRP A 402 12.54 3.51 -8.24
C TRP A 402 12.77 2.01 -8.43
N PRO A 403 11.88 1.15 -7.91
CA PRO A 403 12.00 -0.29 -8.11
C PRO A 403 11.96 -0.62 -9.60
N THR A 404 12.88 -1.48 -10.07
CA THR A 404 12.86 -2.01 -11.42
C THR A 404 11.73 -3.04 -11.57
N PHE A 405 11.23 -3.17 -12.80
CA PHE A 405 10.31 -4.24 -13.13
C PHE A 405 11.09 -5.49 -13.54
N ASP A 406 10.78 -6.62 -12.91
CA ASP A 406 11.28 -7.94 -13.26
C ASP A 406 10.14 -8.99 -13.18
N SER A 407 10.39 -10.20 -13.68
CA SER A 407 9.37 -11.25 -13.75
C SER A 407 8.92 -11.84 -12.40
N SER A 408 9.62 -11.52 -11.31
CA SER A 408 9.26 -11.94 -9.95
C SER A 408 8.35 -10.92 -9.24
N ALA A 409 8.08 -9.77 -9.86
CA ALA A 409 7.18 -8.77 -9.31
C ALA A 409 5.74 -9.29 -9.22
N THR A 410 5.16 -9.22 -8.02
CA THR A 410 3.74 -9.53 -7.79
C THR A 410 2.91 -8.26 -7.84
N ALA A 411 1.74 -8.35 -8.46
CA ALA A 411 0.70 -7.33 -8.42
C ALA A 411 -0.52 -7.95 -7.72
N SER A 412 -0.79 -7.51 -6.49
CA SER A 412 -1.90 -7.99 -5.68
C SER A 412 -3.25 -7.54 -6.24
N GLY A 413 -3.29 -6.43 -6.98
CA GLY A 413 -4.54 -5.83 -7.46
C GLY A 413 -5.48 -5.41 -6.32
N GLY A 414 -4.96 -5.22 -5.10
CA GLY A 414 -5.76 -4.95 -3.91
C GLY A 414 -6.32 -6.19 -3.22
N VAL A 415 -5.97 -7.40 -3.66
CA VAL A 415 -6.35 -8.66 -2.98
C VAL A 415 -5.40 -8.93 -1.81
N GLY A 416 -5.94 -9.07 -0.60
CA GLY A 416 -5.17 -9.33 0.62
C GLY A 416 -5.99 -9.14 1.90
N TYR A 417 -5.35 -9.25 3.06
CA TYR A 417 -6.00 -9.10 4.38
C TYR A 417 -6.28 -7.62 4.70
N ASN A 418 -7.22 -7.02 3.97
CA ASN A 418 -7.47 -5.58 4.02
C ASN A 418 -8.52 -5.15 5.05
N TYR A 419 -9.15 -6.10 5.73
CA TYR A 419 -10.29 -5.85 6.60
C TYR A 419 -10.05 -6.47 7.97
N ALA A 420 -10.55 -5.82 9.00
CA ALA A 420 -10.52 -6.35 10.35
C ALA A 420 -11.76 -5.97 11.15
N ASN A 421 -12.20 -6.90 11.97
CA ASN A 421 -13.22 -6.73 12.98
C ASN A 421 -12.55 -6.64 14.36
N PHE A 422 -12.74 -5.53 15.06
CA PHE A 422 -12.28 -5.35 16.43
C PHE A 422 -13.42 -5.61 17.41
N TYR A 423 -13.20 -6.57 18.31
CA TYR A 423 -14.12 -6.95 19.38
C TYR A 423 -13.61 -6.36 20.69
N ALA A 424 -14.33 -5.38 21.24
CA ALA A 424 -13.94 -4.69 22.45
C ALA A 424 -14.25 -5.52 23.71
N ASN A 425 -13.29 -5.59 24.62
CA ASN A 425 -13.49 -6.00 26.00
C ASN A 425 -13.83 -4.77 26.85
N ALA A 426 -14.40 -5.00 28.04
CA ALA A 426 -14.79 -3.91 28.96
C ALA A 426 -13.63 -2.98 29.39
N ASN A 427 -12.38 -3.45 29.30
CA ASN A 427 -11.19 -2.67 29.64
C ASN A 427 -10.53 -1.96 28.43
N GLY A 428 -11.17 -1.98 27.26
CA GLY A 428 -10.67 -1.35 26.03
C GLY A 428 -9.64 -2.18 25.24
N SER A 429 -9.17 -3.31 25.78
CA SER A 429 -8.45 -4.30 24.97
C SER A 429 -9.43 -5.07 24.09
N GLY A 430 -8.95 -5.94 23.21
CA GLY A 430 -9.86 -6.71 22.38
C GLY A 430 -9.20 -7.75 21.50
N MET A 431 -10.04 -8.40 20.71
CA MET A 431 -9.59 -9.30 19.64
C MET A 431 -9.70 -8.56 18.30
N CYS A 432 -8.62 -8.60 17.52
CA CYS A 432 -8.58 -8.11 16.14
C CYS A 432 -8.64 -9.32 15.20
N VAL A 433 -9.74 -9.46 14.46
CA VAL A 433 -9.93 -10.54 13.49
C VAL A 433 -9.74 -9.97 12.09
N ILE A 434 -8.65 -10.34 11.43
CA ILE A 434 -8.22 -9.81 10.13
C ILE A 434 -8.49 -10.85 9.05
N PHE A 435 -9.06 -10.43 7.91
CA PHE A 435 -9.50 -11.35 6.86
C PHE A 435 -9.38 -10.75 5.45
N GLN A 436 -9.38 -11.62 4.44
CA GLN A 436 -9.26 -11.24 3.03
C GLN A 436 -10.61 -11.06 2.33
N THR A 437 -11.66 -11.72 2.83
CA THR A 437 -12.99 -11.71 2.23
C THR A 437 -13.51 -10.28 2.11
N VAL A 438 -13.90 -9.89 0.89
CA VAL A 438 -14.55 -8.60 0.66
C VAL A 438 -15.90 -8.60 1.40
N PRO A 439 -16.12 -7.67 2.34
CA PRO A 439 -17.38 -7.62 3.08
C PRO A 439 -18.54 -7.26 2.15
N THR A 440 -19.67 -7.92 2.35
CA THR A 440 -20.89 -7.70 1.54
C THR A 440 -22.05 -7.18 2.37
N CYS A 441 -21.87 -7.05 3.69
CA CYS A 441 -22.83 -6.51 4.61
C CYS A 441 -22.14 -6.06 5.91
N PHE A 442 -22.86 -5.33 6.76
CA PHE A 442 -22.46 -5.05 8.14
C PHE A 442 -23.47 -5.61 9.14
N LEU A 443 -22.96 -6.02 10.29
CA LEU A 443 -23.74 -6.30 11.49
C LEU A 443 -23.62 -5.11 12.45
N ARG A 444 -24.74 -4.65 13.00
CA ARG A 444 -24.73 -3.69 14.11
C ARG A 444 -24.19 -4.38 15.36
N SER A 445 -23.20 -3.78 15.99
CA SER A 445 -22.49 -4.37 17.12
C SER A 445 -21.90 -3.27 18.00
N SER A 446 -22.65 -2.84 19.02
CA SER A 446 -22.26 -1.72 19.86
C SER A 446 -20.92 -1.96 20.56
N GLY A 447 -20.05 -0.95 20.55
CA GLY A 447 -18.71 -1.01 21.12
C GLY A 447 -17.63 -1.67 20.25
N ASN A 448 -18.02 -2.35 19.16
CA ASN A 448 -17.10 -2.96 18.21
C ASN A 448 -16.82 -2.03 17.03
N THR A 449 -15.70 -2.25 16.34
CA THR A 449 -15.27 -1.39 15.23
C THR A 449 -14.81 -2.23 14.04
N ALA A 450 -15.24 -1.84 12.85
CA ALA A 450 -14.78 -2.40 11.59
C ALA A 450 -13.68 -1.52 10.99
N TYR A 451 -12.47 -2.06 10.87
CA TYR A 451 -11.27 -1.40 10.35
C TYR A 451 -10.91 -1.91 8.96
N ASN A 452 -10.33 -1.04 8.14
CA ASN A 452 -9.75 -1.44 6.87
C ASN A 452 -8.32 -0.91 6.72
N ALA A 453 -7.56 -1.52 5.82
CA ALA A 453 -6.15 -1.21 5.61
C ALA A 453 -5.89 0.14 4.92
N LEU A 454 -6.90 0.84 4.40
CA LEU A 454 -6.76 2.17 3.76
C LEU A 454 -7.14 3.31 4.71
N GLY A 455 -8.21 3.11 5.49
CA GLY A 455 -8.87 4.14 6.28
C GLY A 455 -8.12 4.65 7.52
N SER A 456 -8.63 5.74 8.06
CA SER A 456 -8.17 6.42 9.28
C SER A 456 -8.72 5.77 10.56
N LEU A 457 -8.24 6.28 11.70
CA LEU A 457 -8.83 5.99 13.01
C LEU A 457 -10.17 6.72 13.24
N ASP A 458 -10.47 7.76 12.47
CA ASP A 458 -11.77 8.43 12.54
C ASP A 458 -12.89 7.45 12.16
N GLU A 459 -14.01 7.56 12.86
CA GLU A 459 -15.12 6.61 12.79
C GLU A 459 -16.38 7.25 12.20
N GLU A 460 -16.94 6.61 11.19
CA GLU A 460 -18.28 6.90 10.66
C GLU A 460 -19.32 5.91 11.21
N VAL A 461 -20.59 6.31 11.16
CA VAL A 461 -21.72 5.46 11.52
C VAL A 461 -22.29 4.77 10.30
N LEU A 462 -22.93 3.62 10.50
CA LEU A 462 -23.72 3.00 9.43
C LEU A 462 -24.86 3.93 8.98
N PRO A 463 -25.25 3.89 7.70
CA PRO A 463 -26.42 4.62 7.21
C PRO A 463 -27.66 4.33 8.05
N GLY A 464 -28.55 5.32 8.19
CA GLY A 464 -29.80 5.16 8.97
C GLY A 464 -30.69 4.03 8.42
N SER A 465 -30.64 3.82 7.10
CA SER A 465 -31.32 2.73 6.38
C SER A 465 -30.75 1.33 6.65
N ALA A 466 -29.62 1.21 7.37
CA ALA A 466 -28.99 -0.08 7.63
C ALA A 466 -29.86 -0.97 8.54
N PRO A 467 -30.05 -2.26 8.20
CA PRO A 467 -30.89 -3.19 8.96
C PRO A 467 -30.58 -3.21 10.46
N GLY A 468 -31.60 -3.41 11.29
CA GLY A 468 -31.48 -3.42 12.75
C GLY A 468 -31.32 -2.04 13.39
N GLY A 469 -31.53 -0.95 12.64
CA GLY A 469 -31.66 0.40 13.20
C GLY A 469 -33.00 0.55 13.91
N GLY A 470 -32.97 0.92 15.19
CA GLY A 470 -34.17 1.44 15.85
C GLY A 470 -34.63 2.67 15.08
N GLY A 471 -35.79 2.60 14.44
CA GLY A 471 -36.38 3.77 13.82
C GLY A 471 -36.61 4.81 14.91
N GLU A 472 -36.03 5.99 14.76
CA GLU A 472 -36.67 7.19 15.28
C GLU A 472 -38.02 7.26 14.58
N GLY A 473 -39.05 6.80 15.29
CA GLY A 473 -40.41 6.85 14.83
C GLY A 473 -40.77 8.29 14.50
N GLY A 474 -41.28 8.49 13.28
CA GLY A 474 -41.91 9.73 12.87
C GLY A 474 -43.04 10.07 13.84
N GLY A 475 -42.81 11.07 14.68
CA GLY A 475 -43.84 11.77 15.42
C GLY A 475 -44.57 12.72 14.48
N ASN A 476 -45.53 12.20 13.72
CA ASN A 476 -46.53 13.03 13.06
C ASN A 476 -47.58 13.39 14.14
N GLY A 477 -47.27 14.39 14.96
CA GLY A 477 -48.19 14.99 15.93
C GLY A 477 -48.81 16.24 15.32
N GLY A 478 -50.01 16.10 14.76
CA GLY A 478 -50.84 17.23 14.39
C GLY A 478 -51.32 17.96 15.65
N ASP A 479 -50.93 19.23 15.79
CA ASP A 479 -51.49 20.12 16.80
C ASP A 479 -52.89 20.59 16.36
N GLU A 480 -53.91 19.91 16.85
CA GLU A 480 -55.28 20.43 16.90
C GLU A 480 -55.40 21.32 18.15
N LYS A 481 -55.23 22.64 17.95
CA LYS A 481 -55.45 23.64 19.00
C LYS A 481 -56.95 23.77 19.28
N SER A 482 -57.37 23.29 20.45
CA SER A 482 -58.65 23.63 21.04
C SER A 482 -58.58 25.01 21.72
N GLU A 483 -59.34 25.96 21.19
CA GLU A 483 -59.65 27.23 21.86
C GLU A 483 -60.77 26.99 22.89
N LYS A 484 -60.47 27.22 24.17
CA LYS A 484 -61.48 27.56 25.17
C LYS A 484 -61.03 28.80 25.92
N GLY A 485 -61.83 29.86 25.77
CA GLY A 485 -61.63 31.16 26.36
C GLY A 485 -61.75 31.18 27.89
N GLY A 486 -61.03 32.12 28.48
CA GLY A 486 -61.20 32.58 29.85
C GLY A 486 -61.54 34.06 29.83
N SER A 487 -62.76 34.39 30.21
CA SER A 487 -63.20 35.74 30.54
C SER A 487 -62.80 36.03 31.99
N LYS A 488 -61.99 37.06 32.20
CA LYS A 488 -62.11 38.08 33.25
C LYS A 488 -61.07 39.17 33.08
#